data_AF-M4C1C0-F1
#
_entry.id   AF-M4C1C0-F1
#
_cell.length_a   1.000
_cell.length_b   1.000
_cell.length_c   1.000
_cell.angle_alpha   90.00
_cell.angle_beta   90.00
_cell.angle_gamma   90.00
#
_symmetry.space_group_name_H-M   'P 1'
#
loop_
_entity.id
_entity.type
_entity.pdbx_description
1 polymer ?
#
loop_
_entity_poly.entity_id
_entity_poly.type
_entity_poly.pdbx_seq_one_letter_code
_entity_poly.pdbx_strand_id
1 'polypeptide(L)'
;MATAFRQYGHLQAELDPLQLQPRTAVASLAMENFHPLLDRSLVAADLARVVAVSAATGQQLYDELHRVYCRKTGFEFEHLTSREEKTWLARAAETATSTNDVTPADLRNAYSSMPSPCYQQ
;
A
#
# COMPACT_ATOMS: atom_id res chain seq x y z
N MET A 1 2.71 13.95 -1.11
CA MET A 1 3.11 12.61 -0.64
C MET A 1 2.04 11.55 -0.93
N ALA A 2 0.88 11.52 -0.23
CA ALA A 2 -0.14 10.47 -0.44
C ALA A 2 -0.58 10.26 -1.90
N THR A 3 -0.86 11.33 -2.65
CA THR A 3 -1.20 11.24 -4.09
C THR A 3 -0.13 10.52 -4.90
N ALA A 4 1.16 10.77 -4.63
CA ALA A 4 2.25 10.12 -5.34
C ALA A 4 2.26 8.61 -5.09
N PHE A 5 2.04 8.18 -3.84
CA PHE A 5 1.93 6.76 -3.50
C PHE A 5 0.71 6.08 -4.13
N ARG A 6 -0.44 6.76 -4.16
CA ARG A 6 -1.65 6.24 -4.84
C ARG A 6 -1.45 6.09 -6.35
N GLN A 7 -0.70 7.01 -6.95
CA GLN A 7 -0.43 7.00 -8.40
C GLN A 7 0.65 6.00 -8.79
N TYR A 8 1.73 5.90 -8.01
CA TYR A 8 2.95 5.22 -8.44
C TYR A 8 3.41 4.09 -7.53
N GLY A 9 2.78 3.87 -6.37
CA GLY A 9 3.23 2.86 -5.40
C GLY A 9 3.24 1.44 -5.97
N HIS A 10 2.29 1.13 -6.85
CA HIS A 10 2.23 -0.18 -7.53
C HIS A 10 3.49 -0.48 -8.35
N LEU A 11 4.22 0.53 -8.84
CA LEU A 11 5.47 0.35 -9.58
C LEU A 11 6.64 -0.10 -8.68
N GLN A 12 6.56 0.13 -7.37
CA GLN A 12 7.56 -0.32 -6.38
C GLN A 12 7.10 -1.54 -5.56
N ALA A 13 5.90 -2.07 -5.83
CA ALA A 13 5.34 -3.21 -5.14
C ALA A 13 6.17 -4.49 -5.35
N GLU A 14 6.20 -5.32 -4.31
CA GLU A 14 6.87 -6.63 -4.27
C GLU A 14 5.98 -7.72 -4.86
N LEU A 15 5.77 -7.64 -6.17
CA LEU A 15 4.88 -8.55 -6.91
C LEU A 15 5.58 -9.81 -7.41
N ASP A 16 6.90 -9.77 -7.61
CA ASP A 16 7.68 -10.93 -8.04
C ASP A 16 8.11 -11.78 -6.83
N PRO A 17 7.52 -12.97 -6.63
CA PRO A 17 7.90 -13.85 -5.52
C PRO A 17 9.30 -14.46 -5.71
N LEU A 18 9.80 -14.53 -6.95
CA LEU A 18 11.11 -15.10 -7.27
C LEU A 18 12.24 -14.06 -7.29
N GLN A 19 11.90 -12.78 -7.28
CA GLN A 19 12.85 -11.65 -7.29
C GLN A 19 13.84 -11.72 -8.46
N LEU A 20 13.38 -12.16 -9.63
CA LEU A 20 14.18 -12.26 -10.85
C LEU A 20 14.42 -10.90 -11.48
N GLN A 21 13.48 -9.97 -11.29
CA GLN A 21 13.61 -8.61 -11.81
C GLN A 21 14.17 -7.65 -10.75
N PRO A 22 15.16 -6.80 -11.10
CA PRO A 22 15.64 -5.78 -10.19
C PRO A 22 14.52 -4.77 -9.93
N ARG A 23 14.40 -4.32 -8.67
CA ARG A 23 13.38 -3.35 -8.27
C ARG A 23 13.67 -2.00 -8.92
N THR A 24 12.73 -1.50 -9.70
CA THR A 24 12.83 -0.18 -10.32
C THR A 24 12.60 0.89 -9.25
N ALA A 25 13.60 1.75 -9.05
CA ALA A 25 13.42 2.96 -8.26
C ALA A 25 12.45 3.90 -9.00
N VAL A 26 11.43 4.39 -8.30
CA VAL A 26 10.45 5.32 -8.86
C VAL A 26 10.81 6.70 -8.36
N ALA A 27 11.32 7.54 -9.26
CA ALA A 27 11.76 8.88 -8.93
C ALA A 27 10.69 9.69 -8.21
N SER A 28 9.41 9.55 -8.57
CA SER A 28 8.27 10.23 -7.93
C SER A 28 8.06 9.87 -6.46
N LEU A 29 8.60 8.73 -6.01
CA LEU A 29 8.50 8.23 -4.64
C LEU A 29 9.79 8.39 -3.84
N ALA A 30 10.84 8.94 -4.46
CA ALA A 30 12.11 9.17 -3.81
C ALA A 30 11.94 10.08 -2.58
N MET A 31 12.56 9.71 -1.46
CA MET A 31 12.41 10.36 -0.16
C MET A 31 12.82 11.84 -0.21
N GLU A 32 13.80 12.16 -1.06
CA GLU A 32 14.35 13.49 -1.29
C GLU A 32 13.27 14.48 -1.74
N ASN A 33 12.26 14.01 -2.48
CA ASN A 33 11.14 14.85 -2.92
C ASN A 33 10.23 15.29 -1.77
N PHE A 34 10.33 14.65 -0.61
CA PHE A 34 9.47 14.88 0.54
C PHE A 34 10.22 15.44 1.75
N HIS A 35 11.53 15.70 1.68
CA HIS A 35 12.35 16.18 2.81
C HIS A 35 11.67 17.24 3.70
N PRO A 36 11.10 18.34 3.16
CA PRO A 36 10.45 19.37 3.99
C PRO A 36 9.22 18.86 4.78
N LEU A 37 8.62 17.77 4.32
CA LEU A 37 7.45 17.14 4.91
C LEU A 37 7.84 16.07 5.94
N LEU A 38 8.97 15.39 5.78
CA LEU A 38 9.34 14.24 6.63
C LEU A 38 9.53 14.63 8.09
N ASP A 39 10.24 15.74 8.34
CA ASP A 39 10.52 16.25 9.69
C ASP A 39 9.35 17.04 10.30
N ARG A 40 8.27 17.23 9.54
CA ARG A 40 7.11 17.99 10.00
C ARG A 40 6.22 17.11 10.90
N SER A 41 5.87 17.63 12.08
CA SER A 41 4.77 17.08 12.86
C SER A 41 3.43 17.31 12.17
N LEU A 42 2.63 16.26 12.05
CA LEU A 42 1.33 16.29 11.40
C LEU A 42 0.22 16.53 12.42
N VAL A 43 -0.77 17.33 12.04
CA VAL A 43 -2.02 17.48 12.78
C VAL A 43 -3.17 16.79 12.03
N ALA A 44 -4.31 16.60 12.70
CA ALA A 44 -5.48 15.94 12.09
C ALA A 44 -5.92 16.59 10.76
N ALA A 45 -5.75 17.90 10.61
CA ALA A 45 -6.06 18.61 9.37
C ALA A 45 -5.15 18.20 8.19
N ASP A 46 -3.88 17.89 8.45
CA ASP A 46 -2.94 17.42 7.43
C ASP A 46 -3.29 16.01 6.92
N LEU A 47 -3.88 15.19 7.80
CA LEU A 47 -4.32 13.83 7.51
C LEU A 47 -5.76 13.75 6.99
N ALA A 48 -6.51 14.85 6.93
CA ALA A 48 -7.93 14.82 6.55
C ALA A 48 -8.20 14.19 5.17
N ARG A 49 -7.20 14.16 4.28
CA ARG A 49 -7.26 13.54 2.94
C ARG A 49 -6.52 12.21 2.82
N VAL A 50 -5.76 11.82 3.84
CA VAL A 50 -5.12 10.51 3.97
C VAL A 50 -5.99 9.69 4.89
N VAL A 51 -6.65 8.69 4.34
CA VAL A 51 -7.68 7.98 5.07
C VAL A 51 -7.01 6.94 5.96
N ALA A 52 -7.44 6.88 7.22
CA ALA A 52 -7.13 5.82 8.18
C ALA A 52 -5.66 5.56 8.56
N VAL A 53 -4.70 6.32 8.02
CA VAL A 53 -3.32 6.31 8.48
C VAL A 53 -3.18 7.21 9.70
N SER A 54 -2.85 6.63 10.85
CA SER A 54 -2.45 7.39 12.03
C SER A 54 -0.94 7.65 11.97
N ALA A 55 -0.55 8.91 11.81
CA ALA A 55 0.85 9.32 11.78
C ALA A 55 1.03 10.64 12.53
N ALA A 56 2.01 10.71 13.43
CA ALA A 56 2.36 11.94 14.15
C ALA A 56 3.38 12.80 13.38
N THR A 57 4.15 12.21 12.46
CA THR A 57 5.15 12.90 11.64
C THR A 57 5.04 12.54 10.17
N GLY A 58 5.61 13.38 9.30
CA GLY A 58 5.69 13.07 7.87
C GLY A 58 6.49 11.82 7.56
N GLN A 59 7.54 11.53 8.33
CA GLN A 59 8.29 10.28 8.22
C GLN A 59 7.38 9.07 8.48
N GLN A 60 6.60 9.08 9.58
CA GLN A 60 5.67 8.00 9.88
C GLN A 60 4.60 7.84 8.78
N LEU A 61 4.13 8.95 8.23
CA LEU A 61 3.17 8.91 7.12
C LEU A 61 3.81 8.33 5.84
N TYR A 62 5.06 8.68 5.53
CA TYR A 62 5.80 8.10 4.41
C TYR A 62 5.92 6.58 4.56
N ASP A 63 6.34 6.12 5.73
CA ASP A 63 6.54 4.70 6.03
C ASP A 63 5.23 3.92 5.91
N GLU A 64 4.13 4.49 6.42
CA GLU A 64 2.81 3.85 6.33
C GLU A 64 2.28 3.80 4.90
N LEU A 65 2.42 4.88 4.12
CA LEU A 65 2.04 4.88 2.70
C LEU A 65 2.87 3.87 1.90
N HIS A 66 4.18 3.78 2.17
CA HIS A 66 5.04 2.76 1.58
C HIS A 66 4.59 1.35 1.98
N ARG A 67 4.20 1.15 3.24
CA ARG A 67 3.69 -0.14 3.74
C ARG A 67 2.38 -0.55 3.07
N VAL A 68 1.49 0.39 2.77
CA VAL A 68 0.20 0.15 2.09
C VAL A 68 0.38 -0.09 0.60
N TYR A 69 1.15 0.76 -0.10
CA TYR A 69 1.14 0.80 -1.57
C TYR A 69 2.32 0.08 -2.24
N CYS A 70 3.41 -0.22 -1.52
CA CYS A 70 4.65 -0.76 -2.11
C CYS A 70 5.04 -2.16 -1.59
N ARG A 71 4.15 -2.88 -0.90
CA ARG A 71 4.42 -4.25 -0.40
C ARG A 71 3.90 -5.32 -1.36
N LYS A 72 3.21 -6.35 -0.84
CA LYS A 72 2.79 -7.54 -1.61
C LYS A 72 1.57 -7.30 -2.52
N THR A 73 1.01 -6.10 -2.49
CA THR A 73 -0.16 -5.71 -3.28
C THR A 73 0.14 -4.39 -4.00
N GLY A 74 -0.06 -4.35 -5.32
CA GLY A 74 0.04 -3.13 -6.12
C GLY A 74 -1.34 -2.59 -6.43
N PHE A 75 -1.69 -1.43 -5.86
CA PHE A 75 -2.98 -0.79 -6.12
C PHE A 75 -2.89 0.15 -7.32
N GLU A 76 -3.76 -0.06 -8.31
CA GLU A 76 -3.90 0.83 -9.46
C GLU A 76 -5.37 1.23 -9.65
N PHE A 77 -5.71 2.45 -9.24
CA PHE A 77 -7.08 2.97 -9.35
C PHE A 77 -7.13 4.45 -9.73
N GLU A 78 -5.98 5.13 -9.85
CA GLU A 78 -5.94 6.55 -10.18
C GLU A 78 -6.37 6.84 -11.63
N HIS A 79 -6.47 5.82 -12.49
CA HIS A 79 -7.05 5.94 -13.83
C HIS A 79 -8.58 6.03 -13.83
N LEU A 80 -9.26 5.72 -12.71
CA LEU A 80 -10.72 5.83 -12.61
C LEU A 80 -11.17 7.29 -12.78
N THR A 81 -12.36 7.50 -13.32
CA THR A 81 -12.95 8.85 -13.46
C THR A 81 -13.75 9.27 -12.25
N SER A 82 -14.41 8.31 -11.58
CA SER A 82 -15.24 8.58 -10.41
C SER A 82 -14.40 8.91 -9.18
N ARG A 83 -14.57 10.13 -8.66
CA ARG A 83 -13.93 10.55 -7.42
C ARG A 83 -14.40 9.73 -6.21
N GLU A 84 -15.66 9.30 -6.22
CA GLU A 84 -16.23 8.51 -5.14
C GLU A 84 -15.53 7.15 -5.06
N GLU A 85 -15.39 6.46 -6.21
CA GLU A 85 -14.71 5.17 -6.29
C GLU A 85 -13.24 5.28 -5.88
N LYS A 86 -12.52 6.31 -6.38
CA LYS A 86 -11.14 6.56 -5.95
C LYS A 86 -11.03 6.76 -4.44
N THR A 87 -11.97 7.52 -3.87
CA THR A 87 -11.97 7.79 -2.44
C THR A 87 -12.22 6.50 -1.68
N TRP A 88 -13.22 5.71 -2.08
CA TRP A 88 -13.57 4.43 -1.48
C TRP A 88 -12.41 3.43 -1.54
N LEU A 89 -11.77 3.26 -2.70
CA LEU A 89 -10.60 2.37 -2.87
C LEU A 89 -9.41 2.83 -2.04
N ALA A 90 -9.13 4.13 -1.99
CA ALA A 90 -8.09 4.67 -1.13
C ALA A 90 -8.38 4.36 0.35
N ARG A 91 -9.63 4.55 0.80
CA ARG A 91 -10.01 4.17 2.18
C ARG A 91 -9.75 2.69 2.44
N ALA A 92 -10.26 1.83 1.56
CA ALA A 92 -10.15 0.39 1.71
C ALA A 92 -8.69 -0.08 1.78
N ALA A 93 -7.84 0.41 0.86
CA ALA A 93 -6.42 0.09 0.84
C ALA A 93 -5.70 0.57 2.12
N GLU A 94 -5.96 1.80 2.54
CA GLU A 94 -5.32 2.41 3.70
C GLU A 94 -5.82 1.81 5.04
N THR A 95 -7.04 1.25 5.10
CA THR A 95 -7.57 0.54 6.28
C THR A 95 -7.24 -0.95 6.33
N ALA A 96 -7.08 -1.62 5.18
CA ALA A 96 -7.08 -3.08 5.09
C ALA A 96 -5.99 -3.78 5.91
N THR A 97 -4.92 -3.07 6.27
CA THR A 97 -3.85 -3.66 7.09
C THR A 97 -4.10 -3.52 8.59
N SER A 98 -4.92 -2.57 9.02
CA SER A 98 -5.13 -2.28 10.45
C SER A 98 -6.21 -3.17 11.08
N THR A 99 -6.97 -3.92 10.28
CA THR A 99 -8.25 -4.54 10.73
C THR A 99 -8.38 -6.04 10.47
N ASN A 100 -7.40 -6.71 9.85
CA ASN A 100 -7.54 -8.13 9.52
C ASN A 100 -6.77 -9.01 10.52
N ASP A 101 -7.42 -9.32 11.65
CA ASP A 101 -7.00 -10.42 12.52
C ASP A 101 -7.28 -11.75 11.80
N VAL A 102 -6.31 -12.22 11.02
CA VAL A 102 -6.41 -13.53 10.36
C VAL A 102 -6.34 -14.62 11.43
N THR A 103 -7.42 -15.36 11.62
CA THR A 103 -7.46 -16.41 12.63
C THR A 103 -6.71 -17.66 12.16
N PRO A 104 -6.27 -18.55 13.08
CA PRO A 104 -5.69 -19.83 12.70
C PRO A 104 -6.63 -20.70 11.83
N ALA A 105 -7.95 -20.53 11.97
CA ALA A 105 -8.93 -21.21 11.13
C ALA A 105 -8.94 -20.65 9.70
N ASP A 106 -8.84 -19.33 9.53
CA ASP A 106 -8.75 -18.70 8.21
C ASP A 106 -7.49 -19.15 7.46
N LEU A 107 -6.35 -19.23 8.18
CA LEU A 107 -5.12 -19.77 7.62
C LEU A 107 -5.31 -21.23 7.18
N ARG A 108 -5.89 -22.08 8.03
CA ARG A 108 -6.15 -23.49 7.70
C ARG A 108 -7.04 -23.62 6.46
N ASN A 109 -8.08 -22.80 6.37
CA ASN A 109 -9.00 -22.79 5.23
C ASN A 109 -8.30 -22.33 3.95
N ALA A 110 -7.43 -21.31 4.04
CA ALA A 110 -6.62 -20.85 2.92
C ALA A 110 -5.67 -21.96 2.43
N TYR A 111 -4.94 -22.63 3.33
CA TYR A 111 -4.06 -23.74 2.98
C TYR A 111 -4.82 -24.93 2.39
N SER A 112 -6.00 -25.27 2.93
CA SER A 112 -6.78 -26.43 2.49
C SER A 112 -7.51 -26.18 1.17
N SER A 113 -7.74 -24.91 0.81
CA SER A 113 -8.37 -24.53 -0.47
C SER A 113 -7.37 -24.31 -1.60
N MET A 114 -6.07 -24.15 -1.30
CA MET A 114 -5.03 -24.14 -2.33
C MET A 114 -4.99 -25.52 -3.02
N PRO A 115 -5.29 -25.60 -4.33
CA PRO A 115 -5.22 -26.87 -5.03
C PRO A 115 -3.78 -27.37 -4.99
N SER A 116 -3.59 -28.62 -4.54
CA SER A 116 -2.30 -29.30 -4.68
C SER A 116 -1.91 -29.24 -6.15
N PRO A 117 -0.67 -28.83 -6.49
CA PRO A 117 -0.23 -28.88 -7.88
C PRO A 117 -0.36 -30.34 -8.33
N CYS A 118 -1.31 -30.60 -9.23
CA CYS A 118 -1.37 -31.85 -9.97
C CYS A 118 -0.05 -31.95 -10.73
N TYR A 119 0.91 -32.67 -10.17
CA TYR A 119 2.09 -33.11 -10.89
C TYR A 119 1.59 -34.11 -11.93
N GLN A 120 1.22 -33.63 -13.12
CA GLN A 120 1.00 -34.50 -14.26
C GLN A 120 2.35 -35.12 -14.59
N GLN A 121 2.48 -36.42 -14.26
CA GLN A 121 3.51 -37.30 -14.81
C GLN A 121 3.30 -37.46 -16.31
#